data_AF-A0A7C1W366-F1
#
_entry.id   AF-A0A7C1W366-F1
#
_cell.length_a   1.000
_cell.length_b   1.000
_cell.length_c   1.000
_cell.angle_alpha   90.00
_cell.angle_beta   90.00
_cell.angle_gamma   90.00
#
_symmetry.space_group_name_H-M   'P 1'
#
loop_
_entity.id
_entity.type
_entity.pdbx_description
1 polymer ?
#
loop_
_entity_poly.entity_id
_entity_poly.type
_entity_poly.pdbx_seq_one_letter_code
_entity_poly.pdbx_strand_id
1 'polypeptide(L)'
;MNEQLPPTPPQNTKDFNNNFEIIIPMEVNINELKRSKLYSEELGISLKKNNDEELFKWFLASILFGARISETIAKNTYKIFEKYKLLNPEKIVKAGWNFLVNPIMREGGYVRYDGKTSTQILRNCQTLLKEYRGSLKTLHEEAENSDD
;
A
#
# COMPACT_ATOMS: atom_id res chain seq x y z
N MET A 1 2.26 78.91 12.22
CA MET A 1 2.14 77.53 12.74
C MET A 1 2.04 76.63 11.52
N ASN A 2 3.15 76.00 11.13
CA ASN A 2 3.20 75.10 9.97
C ASN A 2 3.28 73.67 10.51
N GLU A 3 2.21 72.89 10.33
CA GLU A 3 2.19 71.46 10.60
C GLU A 3 2.95 70.74 9.50
N GLN A 4 4.01 70.03 9.88
CA GLN A 4 4.88 69.27 8.99
C GLN A 4 4.36 67.83 8.96
N LEU A 5 3.87 67.37 7.80
CA LEU A 5 3.46 65.97 7.59
C LEU A 5 4.65 65.03 7.88
N PRO A 6 4.42 63.85 8.49
CA PRO A 6 5.50 62.89 8.75
C PRO A 6 6.08 62.34 7.44
N PRO A 7 7.39 62.02 7.41
CA PRO A 7 8.05 61.51 6.21
C PRO A 7 7.49 60.14 5.78
N THR A 8 7.27 59.96 4.48
CA THR A 8 6.93 58.67 3.88
C THR A 8 8.02 57.63 4.12
N PRO A 9 7.67 56.38 4.47
CA PRO A 9 8.66 55.33 4.71
C PRO A 9 9.40 54.95 3.41
N PRO A 10 10.69 54.55 3.51
CA PRO A 10 11.50 54.25 2.34
C PRO A 10 10.99 53.01 1.62
N GLN A 11 10.79 53.12 0.30
CA GLN A 11 10.58 51.95 -0.55
C GLN A 11 11.90 51.23 -0.76
N ASN A 12 12.06 50.08 -0.10
CA ASN A 12 13.23 49.24 -0.25
C ASN A 12 13.03 48.28 -1.43
N THR A 13 13.28 48.77 -2.64
CA THR A 13 13.54 47.93 -3.82
C THR A 13 14.97 47.41 -3.72
N LYS A 14 15.13 46.20 -3.19
CA LYS A 14 16.35 45.40 -3.37
C LYS A 14 16.00 44.20 -4.24
N ASP A 15 16.29 44.35 -5.52
CA ASP A 15 16.41 43.22 -6.41
C ASP A 15 17.80 42.57 -6.25
N PHE A 16 17.79 41.25 -6.46
CA PHE A 16 18.90 40.37 -6.84
C PHE A 16 19.71 39.60 -5.79
N ASN A 17 19.55 38.28 -5.92
CA ASN A 17 20.49 37.18 -5.75
C ASN A 17 20.80 36.70 -4.32
N ASN A 18 20.07 35.69 -3.85
CA ASN A 18 20.63 34.33 -3.74
C ASN A 18 19.62 33.29 -3.19
N ASN A 19 19.73 32.08 -3.73
CA ASN A 19 19.19 30.81 -3.22
C ASN A 19 17.75 30.45 -3.61
N PHE A 20 17.40 30.65 -4.88
CA PHE A 20 16.66 29.61 -5.57
C PHE A 20 17.61 28.42 -5.78
N GLU A 21 17.74 27.56 -4.77
CA GLU A 21 17.99 26.16 -5.09
C GLU A 21 16.76 25.72 -5.87
N ILE A 22 16.89 25.79 -7.20
CA ILE A 22 16.05 25.06 -8.12
C ILE A 22 16.07 23.64 -7.56
N ILE A 23 14.95 23.21 -6.99
CA ILE A 23 14.71 21.78 -6.77
C ILE A 23 14.72 21.22 -8.18
N ILE A 24 15.90 20.76 -8.61
CA ILE A 24 16.08 20.03 -9.84
C ILE A 24 15.06 18.90 -9.74
N PRO A 25 14.06 18.82 -10.64
CA PRO A 25 13.20 17.65 -10.66
C PRO A 25 14.14 16.49 -10.83
N MET A 26 14.15 15.59 -9.84
CA MET A 26 14.94 14.38 -9.85
C MET A 26 14.73 13.74 -11.23
N GLU A 27 15.71 13.83 -12.13
CA GLU A 27 15.60 13.23 -13.45
C GLU A 27 15.45 11.73 -13.20
N VAL A 28 14.22 11.23 -13.35
CA VAL A 28 13.92 9.83 -13.07
C VAL A 28 14.68 8.99 -14.09
N ASN A 29 15.79 8.43 -13.65
CA ASN A 29 16.66 7.63 -14.50
C ASN A 29 16.06 6.22 -14.65
N ILE A 30 15.67 5.87 -15.88
CA ILE A 30 15.11 4.55 -16.19
C ILE A 30 16.02 3.39 -15.74
N ASN A 31 17.35 3.57 -15.77
CA ASN A 31 18.30 2.55 -15.32
C ASN A 31 18.33 2.41 -13.79
N GLU A 32 18.01 3.47 -13.05
CA GLU A 32 17.82 3.39 -11.59
C GLU A 32 16.50 2.72 -11.25
N LEU A 33 15.41 3.06 -11.94
CA LEU A 33 14.12 2.39 -11.77
C LEU A 33 14.22 0.88 -12.03
N LYS A 34 14.93 0.46 -13.07
CA LYS A 34 15.15 -0.97 -13.37
C LYS A 34 15.90 -1.73 -12.26
N ARG A 35 16.64 -1.03 -11.40
CA ARG A 35 17.37 -1.60 -10.26
C ARG A 35 16.60 -1.47 -8.94
N SER A 36 15.48 -0.75 -8.94
CA SER A 36 14.63 -0.65 -7.76
C SER A 36 14.00 -2.01 -7.46
N LYS A 37 13.95 -2.34 -6.17
CA LYS A 37 13.36 -3.59 -5.71
C LYS A 37 11.84 -3.48 -5.78
N LEU A 38 11.19 -4.48 -6.36
CA LEU A 38 9.73 -4.50 -6.43
C LEU A 38 9.14 -4.85 -5.05
N TYR A 39 7.94 -4.36 -4.76
CA TYR A 39 7.26 -4.72 -3.51
C TYR A 39 7.06 -6.24 -3.36
N SER A 40 6.78 -6.94 -4.46
CA SER A 40 6.73 -8.41 -4.43
C SER A 40 8.06 -9.01 -3.96
N GLU A 41 9.19 -8.50 -4.43
CA GLU A 41 10.53 -8.97 -4.06
C GLU A 41 10.89 -8.59 -2.62
N GLU A 42 10.44 -7.42 -2.13
CA GLU A 42 10.60 -7.02 -0.74
C GLU A 42 9.84 -7.92 0.24
N LEU A 43 8.68 -8.42 -0.21
CA LEU A 43 7.81 -9.30 0.55
C LEU A 43 8.12 -10.80 0.34
N GLY A 44 9.15 -11.13 -0.46
CA GLY A 44 9.52 -12.52 -0.75
C GLY A 44 8.53 -13.27 -1.66
N ILE A 45 7.69 -12.53 -2.38
CA ILE A 45 6.67 -13.07 -3.29
C ILE A 45 7.28 -13.26 -4.68
N SER A 46 7.23 -14.49 -5.18
CA SER A 46 7.82 -14.89 -6.45
C SER A 46 6.75 -15.02 -7.54
N LEU A 47 6.34 -13.88 -8.11
CA LEU A 47 5.32 -13.84 -9.18
C LEU A 47 5.68 -14.68 -10.42
N LYS A 48 6.98 -14.86 -10.69
CA LYS A 48 7.46 -15.71 -11.80
C LYS A 48 7.02 -17.17 -11.69
N LYS A 49 6.72 -17.66 -10.47
CA LYS A 49 6.21 -19.04 -10.29
C LYS A 49 4.80 -19.22 -10.83
N ASN A 50 4.01 -18.14 -10.94
CA ASN A 50 2.65 -18.13 -11.47
C ASN A 50 1.75 -19.28 -10.95
N ASN A 51 1.85 -19.55 -9.64
CA ASN A 51 1.03 -20.54 -8.95
C ASN A 51 0.09 -19.84 -7.97
N ASP A 52 -0.99 -20.52 -7.57
CA ASP A 52 -2.02 -19.93 -6.70
C ASP A 52 -1.47 -19.44 -5.36
N GLU A 53 -0.44 -20.08 -4.82
CA GLU A 53 0.18 -19.66 -3.56
C GLU A 53 0.82 -18.25 -3.68
N GLU A 54 1.66 -18.04 -4.69
CA GLU A 54 2.33 -16.75 -4.90
C GLU A 54 1.34 -15.67 -5.37
N LEU A 55 0.33 -16.04 -6.16
CA LEU A 55 -0.73 -15.13 -6.56
C LEU A 55 -1.59 -14.71 -5.38
N PHE A 56 -1.91 -15.62 -4.46
CA PHE A 56 -2.68 -15.29 -3.25
C PHE A 56 -1.89 -14.38 -2.31
N LYS A 57 -0.59 -14.64 -2.12
CA LYS A 57 0.30 -13.73 -1.39
C LYS A 57 0.26 -12.33 -1.98
N TRP A 58 0.34 -12.22 -3.31
CA TRP A 58 0.28 -10.93 -4.00
C TRP A 58 -1.07 -10.25 -3.86
N PHE A 59 -2.17 -11.00 -3.97
CA PHE A 59 -3.52 -10.49 -3.77
C PHE A 59 -3.71 -9.93 -2.36
N LEU A 60 -3.27 -10.66 -1.33
CA LEU A 60 -3.32 -10.21 0.05
C LEU A 60 -2.50 -8.93 0.26
N ALA A 61 -1.26 -8.89 -0.26
CA ALA A 61 -0.43 -7.69 -0.24
C ALA A 61 -1.15 -6.51 -0.90
N SER A 62 -1.74 -6.72 -2.07
CA SER A 62 -2.48 -5.69 -2.82
C SER A 62 -3.63 -5.08 -2.00
N ILE A 63 -4.38 -5.91 -1.25
CA ILE A 63 -5.42 -5.41 -0.34
C ILE A 63 -4.82 -4.52 0.76
N LEU A 64 -3.71 -4.94 1.37
CA LEU A 64 -3.06 -4.19 2.45
C LEU A 64 -2.48 -2.85 1.97
N PHE A 65 -1.94 -2.80 0.76
CA PHE A 65 -1.46 -1.55 0.15
C PHE A 65 -2.58 -0.63 -0.35
N GLY A 66 -3.75 -1.19 -0.67
CA GLY A 66 -4.87 -0.44 -1.26
C GLY A 66 -5.57 0.55 -0.33
N ALA A 67 -5.36 0.48 0.99
CA ALA A 67 -5.92 1.47 1.91
C ALA A 67 -5.06 2.74 1.99
N ARG A 68 -5.61 3.83 2.54
CA ARG A 68 -4.86 5.06 2.85
C ARG A 68 -3.95 4.85 4.07
N ILE A 69 -2.92 4.05 3.90
CA ILE A 69 -1.97 3.60 4.93
C ILE A 69 -0.53 3.80 4.43
N SER A 70 0.45 3.84 5.33
CA SER A 70 1.85 3.92 4.91
C SER A 70 2.33 2.57 4.36
N GLU A 71 3.26 2.64 3.41
CA GLU A 71 3.95 1.48 2.86
C GLU A 71 4.55 0.58 3.96
N THR A 72 5.21 1.20 4.95
CA THR A 72 5.82 0.49 6.07
C THR A 72 4.80 -0.34 6.86
N ILE A 73 3.61 0.21 7.14
CA ILE A 73 2.57 -0.51 7.88
C ILE A 73 2.01 -1.66 7.05
N ALA A 74 1.78 -1.46 5.74
CA ALA A 74 1.32 -2.53 4.85
C ALA A 74 2.34 -3.69 4.80
N LYS A 75 3.62 -3.38 4.59
CA LYS A 75 4.70 -4.39 4.58
C LYS A 75 4.83 -5.12 5.91
N ASN A 76 4.82 -4.38 7.02
CA ASN A 76 4.91 -4.97 8.35
C ASN A 76 3.72 -5.91 8.62
N THR A 77 2.51 -5.46 8.31
CA THR A 77 1.29 -6.27 8.48
C THR A 77 1.35 -7.55 7.66
N TYR A 78 1.79 -7.49 6.39
CA TYR A 78 2.00 -8.68 5.57
C TYR A 78 2.97 -9.68 6.23
N LYS A 79 4.10 -9.18 6.78
CA LYS A 79 5.06 -10.03 7.51
C LYS A 79 4.47 -10.66 8.77
N ILE A 80 3.50 -10.01 9.43
CA ILE A 80 2.75 -10.62 10.53
C ILE A 80 1.86 -11.75 10.01
N PHE A 81 1.14 -11.57 8.89
CA PHE A 81 0.40 -12.67 8.27
C PHE A 81 1.33 -13.87 7.95
N GLU A 82 2.51 -13.60 7.40
CA GLU A 82 3.55 -14.63 7.13
C GLU A 82 4.01 -15.33 8.41
N LYS A 83 4.37 -14.57 9.46
CA LYS A 83 4.79 -15.07 10.77
C LYS A 83 3.75 -16.04 11.38
N TYR A 84 2.47 -15.71 11.24
CA TYR A 84 1.35 -16.54 11.71
C TYR A 84 0.90 -17.62 10.71
N LYS A 85 1.61 -17.78 9.58
CA LYS A 85 1.33 -18.74 8.51
C LYS A 85 -0.05 -18.58 7.88
N LEU A 86 -0.56 -17.33 7.83
CA LEU A 86 -1.86 -16.94 7.27
C LEU A 86 -1.73 -16.40 5.84
N LEU A 87 -0.96 -17.08 4.98
CA LEU A 87 -0.80 -16.73 3.55
C LEU A 87 -1.60 -17.68 2.64
N ASN A 88 -2.74 -18.14 3.12
CA ASN A 88 -3.61 -19.08 2.42
C ASN A 88 -5.08 -18.82 2.83
N PRO A 89 -6.03 -18.87 1.87
CA PRO A 89 -7.41 -18.47 2.12
C PRO A 89 -8.11 -19.37 3.15
N GLU A 90 -7.89 -20.70 3.14
CA GLU A 90 -8.48 -21.61 4.12
C GLU A 90 -8.01 -21.29 5.55
N LYS A 91 -6.72 -20.99 5.72
CA LYS A 91 -6.17 -20.63 7.03
C LYS A 91 -6.70 -19.30 7.54
N ILE A 92 -6.85 -18.32 6.66
CA ILE A 92 -7.43 -17.01 7.02
C ILE A 92 -8.89 -17.17 7.45
N VAL A 93 -9.68 -17.95 6.69
CA VAL A 93 -11.08 -18.22 7.05
C VAL A 93 -11.19 -18.96 8.37
N LYS A 94 -10.32 -19.96 8.60
CA LYS A 94 -10.26 -20.70 9.86
C LYS A 94 -9.85 -19.84 11.05
N ALA A 95 -8.93 -18.89 10.86
CA ALA A 95 -8.50 -17.97 11.92
C ALA A 95 -9.64 -17.02 12.35
N GLY A 96 -10.47 -16.60 11.38
CA GLY A 96 -11.65 -15.79 11.64
C GLY A 96 -11.34 -14.34 11.99
N TRP A 97 -12.38 -13.52 11.98
CA TRP A 97 -12.26 -12.06 12.05
C TRP A 97 -11.56 -11.55 13.31
N ASN A 98 -11.90 -12.10 14.48
CA ASN A 98 -11.33 -11.66 15.76
C ASN A 98 -9.80 -11.81 15.77
N PHE A 99 -9.28 -12.94 15.27
CA PHE A 99 -7.84 -13.19 15.22
C PHE A 99 -7.14 -12.29 14.20
N LEU A 100 -7.79 -12.04 13.05
CA LEU A 100 -7.27 -11.09 12.07
C LEU A 100 -7.17 -9.68 12.64
N VAL A 101 -8.19 -9.19 13.35
CA VAL A 101 -8.12 -7.87 13.98
C VAL A 101 -7.09 -7.85 15.11
N ASN A 102 -7.12 -8.88 15.96
CA ASN A 102 -6.21 -9.02 17.10
C ASN A 102 -5.79 -10.50 17.27
N PRO A 103 -4.53 -10.87 17.02
CA PRO A 103 -3.37 -9.98 17.01
C PRO A 103 -2.92 -9.43 15.65
N ILE A 104 -3.36 -10.00 14.53
CA ILE A 104 -2.63 -9.83 13.24
C ILE A 104 -2.52 -8.37 12.79
N MET A 105 -3.64 -7.66 12.63
CA MET A 105 -3.65 -6.27 12.18
C MET A 105 -3.01 -5.33 13.22
N ARG A 106 -3.23 -5.57 14.52
CA ARG A 106 -2.69 -4.75 15.60
C ARG A 106 -1.17 -4.86 15.72
N GLU A 107 -0.61 -6.07 15.68
CA GLU A 107 0.85 -6.27 15.62
C GLU A 107 1.46 -5.65 14.35
N GLY A 108 0.70 -5.67 13.24
CA GLY A 108 1.08 -5.03 11.98
C GLY A 108 1.08 -3.50 12.03
N GLY A 109 0.41 -2.89 13.01
CA GLY A 109 0.19 -1.44 13.09
C GLY A 109 -0.99 -0.95 12.22
N TYR A 110 -1.81 -1.85 11.69
CA TYR A 110 -2.93 -1.55 10.78
C TYR A 110 -4.21 -1.09 11.50
N VAL A 111 -4.08 -0.45 12.66
CA VAL A 111 -5.21 -0.18 13.60
C VAL A 111 -6.30 0.70 13.00
N ARG A 112 -5.96 1.66 12.13
CA ARG A 112 -6.94 2.61 11.56
C ARG A 112 -8.05 1.94 10.77
N TYR A 113 -7.76 0.81 10.13
CA TYR A 113 -8.69 0.11 9.24
C TYR A 113 -8.79 -1.39 9.57
N ASP A 114 -8.29 -1.83 10.73
CA ASP A 114 -8.18 -3.25 11.08
C ASP A 114 -9.49 -4.01 10.85
N GLY A 115 -10.60 -3.55 11.43
CA GLY A 115 -11.90 -4.19 11.29
C GLY A 115 -12.41 -4.21 9.85
N LYS A 116 -12.33 -3.08 9.13
CA LYS A 116 -12.80 -2.97 7.74
C LYS A 116 -12.00 -3.88 6.81
N THR A 117 -10.67 -3.82 6.91
CA THR A 117 -9.77 -4.60 6.07
C THR A 117 -9.85 -6.08 6.42
N SER A 118 -9.96 -6.46 7.70
CA SER A 118 -10.19 -7.85 8.10
C SER A 118 -11.50 -8.41 7.57
N THR A 119 -12.59 -7.62 7.59
CA THR A 119 -13.87 -8.02 6.98
C THR A 119 -13.73 -8.24 5.48
N GLN A 120 -13.06 -7.32 4.77
CA GLN A 120 -12.84 -7.45 3.33
C GLN A 120 -12.01 -8.70 3.00
N ILE A 121 -10.88 -8.91 3.68
CA ILE A 121 -10.01 -10.08 3.48
C ILE A 121 -10.79 -11.37 3.72
N LEU A 122 -11.54 -11.46 4.83
CA LEU A 122 -12.29 -12.65 5.17
C LEU A 122 -13.36 -12.96 4.12
N ARG A 123 -14.14 -11.96 3.70
CA ARG A 123 -15.14 -12.10 2.65
C ARG A 123 -14.52 -12.56 1.34
N ASN A 124 -13.43 -11.92 0.91
CA ASN A 124 -12.75 -12.27 -0.34
C ASN A 124 -12.21 -13.71 -0.29
N CYS A 125 -11.66 -14.16 0.84
CA CYS A 125 -11.20 -15.55 1.00
C CYS A 125 -12.37 -16.54 0.96
N GLN A 126 -13.50 -16.22 1.61
CA GLN A 126 -14.71 -17.06 1.57
C GLN A 126 -15.25 -17.20 0.13
N THR A 127 -15.34 -16.09 -0.59
CA THR A 127 -15.73 -16.09 -2.02
C THR A 127 -14.76 -16.91 -2.85
N LEU A 128 -13.45 -16.68 -2.70
CA LEU A 128 -12.42 -17.40 -3.44
C LEU A 128 -12.53 -18.92 -3.25
N LEU A 129 -12.73 -19.37 -2.02
CA LEU A 129 -12.90 -20.79 -1.70
C LEU A 129 -14.20 -21.37 -2.26
N LYS A 130 -15.31 -20.65 -2.12
CA LYS A 130 -16.64 -21.13 -2.48
C LYS A 130 -16.85 -21.18 -3.99
N GLU A 131 -16.44 -20.13 -4.69
CA GLU A 131 -16.78 -19.92 -6.11
C GLU A 131 -15.64 -20.38 -7.02
N TYR A 132 -14.40 -20.23 -6.58
CA TYR A 132 -13.22 -20.47 -7.42
C TYR A 132 -12.28 -21.55 -6.85
N ARG A 133 -12.76 -22.37 -5.92
CA ARG A 133 -12.01 -23.49 -5.32
C ARG A 133 -10.66 -23.08 -4.70
N GLY A 134 -10.55 -21.82 -4.26
CA GLY A 134 -9.33 -21.26 -3.69
C GLY A 134 -8.31 -20.74 -4.71
N SER A 135 -8.60 -20.79 -6.01
CA SER A 135 -7.68 -20.44 -7.09
C SER A 135 -7.98 -19.07 -7.70
N LEU A 136 -7.00 -18.17 -7.67
CA LEU A 136 -7.08 -16.89 -8.37
C LEU A 136 -6.92 -17.08 -9.88
N LYS A 137 -6.30 -18.18 -10.31
CA LYS A 137 -6.24 -18.54 -11.73
C LYS A 137 -7.61 -18.93 -12.26
N THR A 138 -8.36 -19.76 -11.52
CA THR A 138 -9.74 -20.09 -11.88
C THR A 138 -10.61 -18.83 -11.95
N LEU A 139 -10.47 -17.91 -10.98
CA LEU A 139 -11.14 -16.61 -11.04
C LEU A 139 -10.79 -15.84 -12.33
N HIS A 140 -9.52 -15.82 -12.72
CA HIS A 140 -9.09 -15.13 -13.94
C HIS A 140 -9.60 -15.81 -15.21
N GLU A 141 -9.61 -17.14 -15.26
CA GLU A 141 -10.11 -17.92 -16.40
C GLU A 141 -11.63 -17.76 -16.59
N GLU A 142 -12.38 -17.64 -15.50
CA GLU A 142 -13.83 -17.45 -15.50
C GLU A 142 -14.27 -15.98 -15.65
N ALA A 143 -13.33 -15.03 -15.59
CA ALA A 143 -13.62 -13.63 -15.87
C ALA A 143 -13.84 -13.44 -17.39
N GLU A 144 -15.10 -13.56 -17.82
CA GLU A 144 -15.47 -13.64 -19.24
C GLU A 144 -15.13 -12.37 -20.04
N ASN A 145 -15.09 -11.17 -19.43
CA ASN A 145 -14.65 -9.91 -20.05
C ASN A 145 -14.32 -8.82 -19.01
N SER A 146 -13.55 -7.80 -19.40
CA SER A 146 -13.13 -6.67 -18.53
C SER A 146 -14.18 -5.58 -18.33
N ASP A 147 -15.41 -5.79 -18.79
CA ASP A 147 -16.48 -4.77 -18.83
C ASP A 147 -17.40 -4.78 -17.59
N ASP A 148 -17.06 -5.55 -16.56
CA ASP A 148 -17.68 -5.51 -15.22
C ASP A 148 -17.06 -4.44 -14.30
#